data_AF-A0A8S3DKH3-F1
#
_entry.id   AF-A0A8S3DKH3-F1
#
_cell.length_a   1.000
_cell.length_b   1.000
_cell.length_c   1.000
_cell.angle_alpha   90.00
_cell.angle_beta   90.00
_cell.angle_gamma   90.00
#
_symmetry.space_group_name_H-M   'P 1'
#
loop_
_entity.id
_entity.type
_entity.pdbx_description
1 polymer ?
#
loop_
_entity_poly.entity_id
_entity_poly.type
_entity_poly.pdbx_seq_one_letter_code
_entity_poly.pdbx_strand_id
1 'polypeptide(L)'
;MESRDDSTNAGRILRNITPVAQLLARHICELRILMRHRTLNDEALSYYHKHTAEIEIIRHDRSIEPIVFPVPQLCEFLTNEKKQKVFITCEQDQQGSKVKDFFEQFSEIFEELK
;
A
#
# COMPACT_ATOMS: atom_id res chain seq x y z
N MET A 1 16.86 -23.97 -20.02
CA MET A 1 15.44 -23.68 -19.74
C MET A 1 15.38 -23.40 -18.24
N GLU A 2 15.87 -22.23 -17.80
CA GLU A 2 16.19 -21.96 -16.38
C GLU A 2 15.94 -20.49 -15.95
N SER A 3 15.47 -19.62 -16.86
CA SER A 3 15.40 -18.17 -16.62
C SER A 3 14.10 -17.66 -16.00
N ARG A 4 13.09 -18.52 -15.79
CA ARG A 4 11.77 -18.13 -15.25
C ARG A 4 11.71 -18.13 -13.72
N ASP A 5 12.53 -18.94 -13.06
CA ASP A 5 12.55 -19.02 -11.60
C ASP A 5 13.32 -17.85 -10.96
N ASP A 6 14.41 -17.39 -11.58
CA ASP A 6 15.19 -16.27 -11.07
C ASP A 6 14.43 -14.95 -11.07
N SER A 7 13.64 -14.67 -12.12
CA SER A 7 12.79 -13.48 -12.20
C SER A 7 11.67 -13.50 -11.16
N THR A 8 11.07 -14.68 -10.94
CA THR A 8 10.03 -14.88 -9.92
C THR A 8 10.59 -14.71 -8.51
N ASN A 9 11.80 -15.21 -8.26
CA ASN A 9 12.49 -15.07 -6.98
C ASN A 9 12.93 -13.62 -6.73
N ALA A 10 13.50 -12.95 -7.73
CA ALA A 10 13.86 -11.55 -7.67
C ALA A 10 12.64 -10.64 -7.39
N GLY A 11 11.50 -10.90 -8.03
CA GLY A 11 10.25 -10.19 -7.77
C GLY A 11 9.75 -10.38 -6.33
N ARG A 12 9.85 -11.59 -5.77
CA ARG A 12 9.48 -11.85 -4.36
C ARG A 12 10.40 -11.15 -3.38
N ILE A 13 11.72 -11.18 -3.64
CA ILE A 13 12.71 -10.50 -2.81
C ILE A 13 12.45 -8.98 -2.82
N LEU A 14 12.24 -8.40 -4.00
CA LEU A 14 11.95 -6.98 -4.14
C LEU A 14 10.65 -6.58 -3.44
N ARG A 15 9.58 -7.37 -3.59
CA ARG A 15 8.30 -7.15 -2.89
C ARG A 15 8.45 -7.10 -1.36
N ASN A 16 9.35 -7.90 -0.79
CA ASN A 16 9.57 -7.95 0.64
C ASN A 16 10.52 -6.85 1.14
N ILE A 17 11.54 -6.50 0.37
CA ILE A 17 12.57 -5.54 0.80
C ILE A 17 12.14 -4.08 0.61
N THR A 18 11.34 -3.78 -0.42
CA THR A 18 10.95 -2.39 -0.72
C THR A 18 10.16 -1.72 0.42
N PRO A 19 9.16 -2.38 1.05
CA PRO A 19 8.47 -1.80 2.20
C PRO A 19 9.41 -1.46 3.36
N VAL A 20 10.34 -2.36 3.67
CA VAL A 20 11.34 -2.16 4.73
C VAL A 20 12.28 -1.01 4.40
N ALA A 21 12.78 -0.95 3.16
CA ALA A 21 13.65 0.12 2.70
C ALA A 21 12.96 1.49 2.75
N GLN A 22 11.67 1.55 2.40
CA GLN A 22 10.86 2.78 2.49
C GLN A 22 10.67 3.22 3.95
N LEU A 23 10.38 2.28 4.87
CA LEU A 23 10.29 2.58 6.31
C LEU A 23 11.61 3.14 6.86
N LEU A 24 12.74 2.48 6.54
CA LEU A 24 14.06 2.94 6.97
C LEU A 24 14.41 4.33 6.40
N ALA A 25 14.05 4.58 5.14
CA ALA A 25 14.28 5.86 4.48
C ALA A 25 13.52 7.03 5.14
N ARG A 26 12.47 6.78 5.94
CA ARG A 26 11.81 7.86 6.71
C ARG A 26 12.70 8.43 7.79
N HIS A 27 13.49 7.56 8.43
CA HIS A 27 14.34 7.94 9.56
C HIS A 27 15.78 8.23 9.14
N ILE A 28 16.21 7.75 7.97
CA ILE A 28 17.58 7.90 7.46
C ILE A 28 17.56 8.81 6.23
N CYS A 29 17.89 10.10 6.43
CA CYS A 29 17.89 11.12 5.37
C CYS A 29 18.74 10.74 4.15
N GLU A 30 19.92 10.16 4.37
CA GLU A 30 20.81 9.72 3.28
C GLU A 30 20.16 8.61 2.45
N LEU A 31 19.56 7.61 3.11
CA LEU A 31 18.84 6.53 2.46
C LEU A 31 17.65 7.07 1.66
N ARG A 32 16.93 8.08 2.18
CA ARG A 32 15.84 8.75 1.45
C ARG A 32 16.28 9.39 0.14
N ILE A 33 17.41 10.10 0.17
CA ILE A 33 17.97 10.76 -1.02
C ILE A 33 18.39 9.70 -2.04
N LEU A 34 19.10 8.67 -1.59
CA LEU A 34 19.54 7.56 -2.44
C LEU A 34 18.34 6.83 -3.07
N MET A 35 17.32 6.52 -2.27
CA MET A 35 16.10 5.87 -2.75
C MET A 35 15.37 6.72 -3.78
N ARG A 36 15.19 8.04 -3.55
CA ARG A 36 14.56 8.95 -4.52
C ARG A 36 15.32 9.01 -5.84
N HIS A 37 16.65 9.10 -5.78
CA HIS A 37 17.48 9.12 -6.97
C HIS A 37 17.44 7.78 -7.73
N ARG A 38 17.34 6.65 -7.01
CA ARG A 38 17.23 5.31 -7.62
C ARG A 38 15.85 5.07 -8.20
N THR A 39 14.76 5.46 -7.54
CA THR A 39 13.39 5.30 -8.06
C THR A 39 13.14 6.02 -9.38
N LEU A 40 13.89 7.09 -9.67
CA LEU A 40 13.80 7.80 -10.95
C LEU A 40 14.47 7.05 -12.11
N ASN A 41 15.48 6.23 -11.80
CA ASN A 41 16.35 5.59 -12.79
C ASN A 41 16.16 4.06 -12.85
N ASP A 42 15.38 3.49 -11.94
CA ASP A 42 15.17 2.05 -11.80
C ASP A 42 13.67 1.72 -11.92
N GLU A 43 13.33 0.99 -12.99
CA GLU A 43 11.95 0.62 -13.32
C GLU A 43 11.32 -0.28 -12.25
N ALA A 44 12.09 -1.17 -11.63
CA ALA A 44 11.59 -2.06 -10.59
C ALA A 44 11.27 -1.28 -9.32
N LEU A 45 12.14 -0.35 -8.90
CA LEU A 45 11.86 0.51 -7.74
C LEU A 45 10.69 1.45 -7.99
N SER A 46 10.55 1.98 -9.21
CA SER A 46 9.39 2.78 -9.62
C SER A 46 8.09 1.97 -9.58
N TYR A 47 8.13 0.71 -10.05
CA TYR A 47 7.01 -0.22 -9.96
C TYR A 47 6.58 -0.43 -8.51
N TYR A 48 7.48 -0.86 -7.62
CA TYR A 48 7.11 -1.13 -6.23
C TYR A 48 6.68 0.15 -5.50
N HIS A 49 7.27 1.30 -5.78
CA HIS A 49 6.81 2.57 -5.20
C HIS A 49 5.34 2.88 -5.52
N LYS A 50 4.89 2.56 -6.75
CA LYS A 50 3.49 2.73 -7.17
C LYS A 50 2.55 1.66 -6.63
N HIS A 51 3.08 0.49 -6.28
CA HIS A 51 2.30 -0.68 -5.82
C HIS A 51 2.45 -0.94 -4.32
N THR A 52 3.00 0.01 -3.57
CA THR A 52 3.02 0.01 -2.10
C THR A 52 2.16 1.16 -1.59
N ALA A 53 1.35 0.90 -0.59
CA ALA A 53 0.61 1.91 0.14
C ALA A 53 1.17 2.03 1.56
N GLU A 54 0.86 3.15 2.19
CA GLU A 54 1.25 3.47 3.54
C GLU A 54 0.02 3.89 4.34
N ILE A 55 -0.10 3.37 5.55
CA ILE A 55 -1.06 3.85 6.55
C ILE A 55 -0.34 4.19 7.84
N GLU A 56 -0.92 5.07 8.63
CA GLU A 56 -0.44 5.39 9.98
C GLU A 56 -1.43 4.83 11.01
N ILE A 57 -0.90 4.16 12.02
CA ILE A 57 -1.70 3.60 13.11
C ILE A 57 -1.26 4.20 14.45
N ILE A 58 -2.22 4.35 15.35
CA ILE A 58 -1.95 4.79 16.72
C ILE A 58 -1.78 3.53 17.58
N ARG A 59 -0.60 3.38 18.18
CA ARG A 59 -0.29 2.28 19.11
C ARG A 59 -0.88 2.53 20.50
N HIS A 60 -0.83 1.51 21.36
CA HIS A 60 -1.35 1.59 22.74
C HIS A 60 -0.67 2.67 23.59
N ASP A 61 0.60 2.95 23.32
CA ASP A 61 1.39 4.03 23.94
C ASP A 61 1.14 5.41 23.30
N ARG A 62 0.16 5.52 22.40
CA ARG A 62 -0.18 6.70 21.61
C ARG A 62 0.90 7.14 20.62
N SER A 63 1.92 6.31 20.37
CA SER A 63 2.85 6.55 19.28
C SER A 63 2.16 6.33 17.93
N ILE A 64 2.61 7.07 16.91
CA ILE A 64 2.18 6.87 15.53
C ILE A 64 3.20 5.98 14.85
N GLU A 65 2.76 4.83 14.38
CA GLU A 65 3.60 3.90 13.63
C GLU A 65 3.12 3.82 12.17
N PRO A 66 4.02 4.04 11.21
CA PRO A 66 3.71 3.81 9.81
C PRO A 66 3.80 2.32 9.45
N ILE A 67 2.84 1.85 8.68
CA ILE A 67 2.85 0.52 8.07
C ILE A 67 2.86 0.70 6.55
N VAL A 68 3.88 0.13 5.91
CA VAL A 68 3.97 0.05 4.46
C VAL A 68 3.61 -1.37 4.03
N PHE A 69 2.71 -1.50 3.07
CA PHE A 69 2.25 -2.80 2.57
C PHE A 69 2.09 -2.79 1.05
N PRO A 70 2.27 -3.93 0.37
CA PRO A 70 1.99 -4.06 -1.05
C PRO A 70 0.48 -3.99 -1.30
N VAL A 71 0.06 -3.17 -2.26
CA VAL A 71 -1.33 -3.08 -2.72
C VAL A 71 -1.63 -4.27 -3.63
N PRO A 72 -2.67 -5.08 -3.35
CA PRO A 72 -3.10 -6.15 -4.26
C PRO A 72 -3.52 -5.60 -5.62
N GLN A 73 -3.14 -6.29 -6.70
CA GLN A 73 -3.56 -5.93 -8.08
C GLN A 73 -5.08 -5.86 -8.23
N LEU A 74 -5.83 -6.64 -7.43
CA LEU A 74 -7.29 -6.59 -7.41
C LEU A 74 -7.84 -5.17 -7.19
N CYS A 75 -7.10 -4.33 -6.45
CA CYS A 75 -7.50 -2.95 -6.19
C CYS A 75 -7.43 -2.05 -7.43
N GLU A 76 -6.78 -2.46 -8.52
CA GLU A 76 -6.81 -1.73 -9.81
C GLU A 76 -8.19 -1.76 -10.47
N PHE A 77 -8.99 -2.79 -10.19
CA PHE A 77 -10.36 -2.91 -10.71
C PHE A 77 -11.38 -2.02 -9.98
N LEU A 78 -10.98 -1.35 -8.89
CA LEU A 78 -11.81 -0.38 -8.20
C LEU A 78 -11.94 0.90 -9.03
N THR A 79 -13.06 1.03 -9.74
CA THR A 79 -13.39 2.24 -10.50
C THR A 79 -13.55 3.45 -9.60
N ASN A 80 -13.29 4.64 -10.15
CA ASN A 80 -13.51 5.89 -9.42
C ASN A 80 -14.97 6.08 -8.98
N GLU A 81 -15.91 5.59 -9.79
CA GLU A 81 -17.34 5.59 -9.47
C GLU A 81 -17.63 4.73 -8.23
N LYS A 82 -17.07 3.52 -8.15
CA LYS A 82 -17.20 2.67 -6.95
C LYS A 82 -16.62 3.35 -5.71
N LYS A 83 -15.45 3.99 -5.82
CA LYS A 83 -14.84 4.75 -4.73
C LYS A 83 -15.74 5.91 -4.27
N GLN A 84 -16.34 6.64 -5.21
CA GLN A 84 -17.28 7.72 -4.89
C GLN A 84 -18.56 7.20 -4.25
N LYS A 85 -19.12 6.09 -4.75
CA LYS A 85 -20.30 5.45 -4.17
C LYS A 85 -20.05 5.12 -2.70
N VAL A 86 -18.98 4.36 -2.42
CA VAL A 86 -18.58 4.00 -1.05
C VAL A 86 -18.37 5.25 -0.19
N PHE A 87 -17.68 6.27 -0.71
CA PHE A 87 -17.45 7.51 0.02
C PHE A 87 -18.76 8.22 0.43
N ILE A 88 -19.77 8.20 -0.44
CA ILE A 88 -21.07 8.84 -0.20
C ILE A 88 -21.94 7.97 0.72
N THR A 89 -21.94 6.66 0.53
CA THR A 89 -22.80 5.72 1.28
C THR A 89 -22.28 5.44 2.68
N CYS A 90 -20.97 5.55 2.93
CA CYS A 90 -20.43 5.32 4.26
C CYS A 90 -20.85 6.43 5.24
N GLU A 91 -21.50 6.03 6.32
CA GLU A 91 -21.91 6.90 7.42
C GLU A 91 -20.71 7.28 8.30
N GLN A 92 -20.78 8.49 8.86
CA GLN A 92 -19.82 8.95 9.85
C GLN A 92 -20.23 8.44 11.23
N ASP A 93 -19.27 7.89 11.97
CA ASP A 93 -19.46 7.58 13.37
C ASP A 93 -19.51 8.84 14.25
N GLN A 94 -19.67 8.64 15.56
CA GLN A 94 -19.74 9.73 16.55
C GLN A 94 -18.44 10.56 16.64
N GLN A 95 -17.34 10.09 16.07
CA GLN A 95 -16.05 10.79 15.99
C GLN A 95 -15.81 11.40 14.60
N GLY A 96 -16.78 11.31 13.69
CA GLY A 96 -16.68 11.81 12.32
C GLY A 96 -15.92 10.89 11.36
N SER A 97 -15.55 9.68 11.78
CA SER A 97 -14.84 8.70 10.97
C SER A 97 -15.81 7.82 10.18
N LYS A 98 -15.47 7.54 8.92
CA LYS A 98 -16.22 6.61 8.05
C LYS A 98 -15.66 5.18 8.09
N VAL A 99 -14.60 4.95 8.86
CA VAL A 99 -13.81 3.72 8.83
C VAL A 99 -14.64 2.51 9.25
N LYS A 100 -15.42 2.65 10.31
CA LYS A 100 -16.21 1.54 10.86
C LYS A 100 -17.19 0.98 9.83
N ASP A 101 -18.05 1.85 9.29
CA ASP A 101 -19.08 1.47 8.33
C ASP A 101 -18.49 1.00 6.99
N PHE A 102 -17.35 1.58 6.57
CA PHE A 102 -16.60 1.06 5.43
C PHE A 102 -16.20 -0.41 5.61
N PHE A 103 -15.68 -0.80 6.77
CA PHE A 103 -15.27 -2.19 7.02
C PHE A 103 -16.46 -3.15 7.14
N GLU A 104 -17.62 -2.67 7.58
CA GLU A 104 -18.86 -3.46 7.61
C GLU A 104 -19.35 -3.78 6.19
N GLN A 105 -19.22 -2.84 5.26
CA GLN A 105 -19.58 -3.01 3.84
C GLN A 105 -18.46 -3.63 2.98
N PHE A 106 -17.24 -3.76 3.52
CA PHE A 106 -16.06 -4.18 2.76
C PHE A 106 -16.19 -5.57 2.15
N SER A 107 -16.86 -6.51 2.83
CA SER A 107 -17.07 -7.87 2.33
C SER A 107 -17.85 -7.87 1.01
N GLU A 108 -18.91 -7.06 0.90
CA GLU A 108 -19.71 -6.92 -0.32
C GLU A 108 -18.88 -6.30 -1.44
N ILE A 109 -18.13 -5.23 -1.14
CA ILE A 109 -17.23 -4.58 -2.09
C ILE A 109 -16.17 -5.58 -2.59
N PHE A 110 -15.66 -6.44 -1.71
CA PHE A 110 -14.64 -7.43 -2.04
C PHE A 110 -15.18 -8.57 -2.90
N GLU A 111 -16.39 -9.06 -2.64
CA GLU A 111 -17.04 -10.07 -3.50
C GLU A 111 -17.34 -9.52 -4.89
N GLU A 112 -17.68 -8.23 -5.03
CA GLU A 112 -17.84 -7.59 -6.33
C GLU A 112 -16.54 -7.43 -7.14
N LEU A 113 -15.38 -7.59 -6.50
CA LEU A 113 -14.07 -7.49 -7.15
C LEU A 113 -13.51 -8.84 -7.59
N LYS A 114 -14.02 -9.96 -7.06
CA LYS A 114 -13.63 -11.32 -7.45
C LYS A 114 -14.13 -11.68 -8.84
#